data_AF-A0A4S9WSE1-F1
#
_entry.id   AF-A0A4S9WSE1-F1
#
_cell.length_a   1.000
_cell.length_b   1.000
_cell.length_c   1.000
_cell.angle_alpha   90.00
_cell.angle_beta   90.00
_cell.angle_gamma   90.00
#
_symmetry.space_group_name_H-M   'P 1'
#
loop_
_entity.id
_entity.type
_entity.pdbx_description
1 polymer ?
#
loop_
_entity_poly.entity_id
_entity_poly.type
_entity_poly.pdbx_seq_one_letter_code
_entity_poly.pdbx_strand_id
1 'polypeptide(L)'
;MSFQRDETTAPYTIARPTMIRMPMLGQETHLAALFILDDKISVDMINEFLEKTHEEHGIYHLWLAEDTLRSYPTDLDEATVPPVSSNWRSPFAGKTIEEAFTFMSCIPTDFYVTMNRTYIVVLDRDLYESRGWVVVCKIDEEGTITTAPCAARNAMLHINSLSWHLWPNYLERWRNEGKPFLR
;
A
#
# COMPACT_ATOMS: atom_id res chain seq x y z
N MET A 1 27.06 -8.90 -5.43
CA MET A 1 26.41 -9.58 -4.30
C MET A 1 24.92 -9.54 -4.57
N SER A 2 24.36 -10.69 -4.95
CA SER A 2 22.96 -10.86 -5.30
C SER A 2 22.15 -10.89 -4.00
N PHE A 3 21.11 -10.07 -3.91
CA PHE A 3 20.08 -10.26 -2.90
C PHE A 3 19.43 -11.62 -3.19
N GLN A 4 19.62 -12.58 -2.29
CA GLN A 4 18.66 -13.67 -2.15
C GLN A 4 17.39 -13.03 -1.60
N ARG A 5 16.44 -12.74 -2.49
CA ARG A 5 15.09 -12.34 -2.08
C ARG A 5 14.49 -13.52 -1.32
N ASP A 6 14.14 -13.23 -0.09
CA ASP A 6 13.72 -14.15 0.94
C ASP A 6 12.32 -14.71 0.62
N GLU A 7 12.24 -15.79 -0.15
CA GLU A 7 11.07 -16.69 -0.17
C GLU A 7 10.88 -17.46 1.17
N THR A 8 11.58 -17.06 2.23
CA THR A 8 11.83 -17.89 3.42
C THR A 8 11.07 -17.45 4.68
N THR A 9 10.22 -16.41 4.61
CA THR A 9 9.20 -16.16 5.66
C THR A 9 7.75 -16.25 5.19
N ALA A 10 7.46 -16.05 3.89
CA ALA A 10 6.35 -16.65 3.13
C ALA A 10 6.23 -15.99 1.74
N PRO A 11 5.88 -16.72 0.66
CA PRO A 11 5.56 -16.11 -0.62
C PRO A 11 4.43 -15.07 -0.49
N TYR A 12 4.47 -14.03 -1.34
CA TYR A 12 3.30 -13.15 -1.54
C TYR A 12 2.06 -14.04 -1.67
N THR A 13 1.00 -13.77 -0.91
CA THR A 13 -0.28 -14.51 -0.76
C THR A 13 -0.42 -15.55 0.33
N ILE A 14 0.58 -15.80 1.17
CA ILE A 14 0.31 -16.53 2.42
C ILE A 14 -0.28 -15.57 3.45
N ALA A 15 -1.41 -15.98 4.00
CA ALA A 15 -2.03 -15.33 5.14
C ALA A 15 -1.09 -15.39 6.35
N ARG A 16 -0.77 -14.22 6.90
CA ARG A 16 0.13 -14.06 8.06
C ARG A 16 -0.69 -13.53 9.24
N PRO A 17 -1.05 -14.38 10.21
CA PRO A 17 -1.70 -13.93 11.43
C PRO A 17 -0.78 -13.00 12.22
N THR A 18 -1.33 -11.93 12.77
CA THR A 18 -0.60 -11.00 13.65
C THR A 18 -1.40 -10.75 14.93
N MET A 19 -0.81 -9.99 15.86
CA MET A 19 -1.50 -9.53 17.06
C MET A 19 -2.21 -8.17 16.86
N ILE A 20 -2.15 -7.60 15.66
CA ILE A 20 -2.72 -6.29 15.35
C ILE A 20 -4.26 -6.38 15.41
N ARG A 21 -4.87 -5.48 16.18
CA ARG A 21 -6.32 -5.28 16.17
C ARG A 21 -6.60 -4.01 15.39
N MET A 22 -6.98 -4.17 14.12
CA MET A 22 -7.27 -3.03 13.27
C MET A 22 -8.65 -2.47 13.62
N PRO A 23 -8.78 -1.19 14.01
CA PRO A 23 -10.09 -0.56 14.15
C PRO A 23 -10.73 -0.44 12.76
N MET A 24 -11.73 -1.28 12.48
CA MET A 24 -12.52 -1.18 11.25
C MET A 24 -13.51 -0.04 11.39
N LEU A 25 -13.32 1.01 10.60
CA LEU A 25 -14.18 2.18 10.62
C LEU A 25 -15.25 2.03 9.53
N GLY A 26 -16.52 2.25 9.89
CA GLY A 26 -17.65 2.09 8.95
C GLY A 26 -17.68 3.09 7.79
N GLN A 27 -16.87 4.15 7.86
CA GLN A 27 -16.68 5.16 6.82
C GLN A 27 -15.20 5.51 6.68
N GLU A 28 -14.39 4.57 6.19
CA GLU A 28 -13.08 4.91 5.67
C GLU A 28 -13.25 5.65 4.33
N THR A 29 -12.39 6.65 4.10
CA THR A 29 -12.28 7.38 2.84
C THR A 29 -11.72 6.46 1.75
N HIS A 30 -11.73 6.96 0.53
CA HIS A 30 -11.18 6.28 -0.62
C HIS A 30 -9.63 6.43 -0.72
N LEU A 31 -9.01 7.13 0.24
CA LEU A 31 -7.58 7.32 0.33
C LEU A 31 -6.90 6.12 1.00
N ALA A 32 -5.67 5.81 0.59
CA ALA A 32 -4.83 4.81 1.25
C ALA A 32 -3.39 5.27 1.47
N ALA A 33 -2.73 4.61 2.42
CA ALA A 33 -1.32 4.85 2.71
C ALA A 33 -0.41 4.11 1.71
N LEU A 34 0.58 4.85 1.19
CA LEU A 34 1.72 4.35 0.43
C LEU A 34 2.94 4.29 1.34
N PHE A 35 3.46 3.10 1.56
CA PHE A 35 4.68 2.87 2.33
C PHE A 35 5.87 2.58 1.41
N ILE A 36 6.99 3.20 1.75
CA ILE A 36 8.30 2.93 1.13
C ILE A 36 9.14 2.19 2.16
N LEU A 37 9.26 0.88 2.02
CA LEU A 37 9.96 0.03 3.01
C LEU A 37 11.42 -0.25 2.62
N ASP A 38 11.80 -0.01 1.36
CA ASP A 38 13.16 -0.16 0.83
C ASP A 38 13.80 1.23 0.69
N ASP A 39 14.98 1.42 1.29
CA ASP A 39 15.74 2.68 1.28
C ASP A 39 16.32 3.01 -0.10
N LYS A 40 16.31 2.05 -1.02
CA LYS A 40 16.79 2.22 -2.39
C LYS A 40 15.75 2.78 -3.36
N ILE A 41 14.51 2.94 -2.93
CA ILE A 41 13.48 3.60 -3.73
C ILE A 41 13.81 5.09 -3.86
N SER A 42 13.94 5.57 -5.08
CA SER A 42 14.21 6.98 -5.35
C SER A 42 12.94 7.84 -5.29
N VAL A 43 13.11 9.13 -4.99
CA VAL A 43 12.01 10.12 -5.05
C VAL A 43 11.39 10.18 -6.46
N ASP A 44 12.20 10.04 -7.50
CA ASP A 44 11.72 10.02 -8.89
C ASP A 44 10.76 8.85 -9.15
N MET A 45 11.08 7.66 -8.62
CA MET A 45 10.21 6.48 -8.73
C MET A 45 8.89 6.67 -7.98
N ILE A 46 8.93 7.34 -6.82
CA ILE A 46 7.72 7.69 -6.04
C ILE A 46 6.85 8.65 -6.84
N ASN A 47 7.44 9.73 -7.38
CA ASN A 47 6.72 10.71 -8.19
C ASN A 47 6.11 10.05 -9.44
N GLU A 48 6.88 9.25 -10.18
CA GLU A 48 6.41 8.51 -11.34
C GLU A 48 5.22 7.59 -11.00
N PHE A 49 5.27 6.91 -9.85
CA PHE A 49 4.19 6.06 -9.40
C PHE A 49 2.92 6.84 -9.02
N LEU A 50 3.06 7.94 -8.28
CA LEU A 50 1.94 8.81 -7.92
C LEU A 50 1.27 9.41 -9.16
N GLU A 51 2.07 9.87 -10.13
CA GLU A 51 1.57 10.39 -11.42
C GLU A 51 0.81 9.32 -12.21
N LYS A 52 1.37 8.11 -12.39
CA LYS A 52 0.67 7.02 -13.10
C LYS A 52 -0.65 6.61 -12.45
N THR A 53 -0.71 6.66 -11.12
CA THR A 53 -1.94 6.33 -10.39
C THR A 53 -2.98 7.44 -10.61
N HIS A 54 -2.56 8.70 -10.56
CA HIS A 54 -3.43 9.84 -10.86
C HIS A 54 -3.92 9.83 -12.32
N GLU A 55 -3.08 9.51 -13.30
CA GLU A 55 -3.49 9.44 -14.72
C GLU A 55 -4.62 8.43 -14.96
N GLU A 56 -4.63 7.32 -14.22
CA GLU A 56 -5.66 6.28 -14.33
C GLU A 56 -6.96 6.65 -13.61
N HIS A 57 -6.87 7.26 -12.41
CA HIS A 57 -8.03 7.48 -11.53
C HIS A 57 -8.52 8.94 -11.47
N GLY A 58 -7.74 9.88 -11.99
CA GLY A 58 -8.02 11.32 -12.00
C GLY A 58 -7.83 12.03 -10.66
N ILE A 59 -7.34 11.34 -9.63
CA ILE A 59 -7.23 11.83 -8.25
C ILE A 59 -5.98 11.23 -7.57
N TYR A 60 -5.31 12.01 -6.71
CA TYR A 60 -4.18 11.56 -5.89
C TYR A 60 -4.62 10.81 -4.62
N HIS A 61 -4.99 9.55 -4.77
CA HIS A 61 -5.54 8.77 -3.65
C HIS A 61 -4.52 8.25 -2.61
N LEU A 62 -3.23 8.35 -2.90
CA LEU A 62 -2.18 7.76 -2.09
C LEU A 62 -1.50 8.80 -1.22
N TRP A 63 -1.55 8.60 0.10
CA TRP A 63 -0.77 9.35 1.06
C TRP A 63 0.58 8.68 1.25
N LEU A 64 1.67 9.38 0.91
CA LEU A 64 3.02 8.94 1.20
C LEU A 64 3.22 8.94 2.72
N ALA A 65 3.35 7.75 3.30
CA ALA A 65 3.34 7.56 4.74
C ALA A 65 4.56 8.22 5.40
N GLU A 66 4.27 9.01 6.43
CA GLU A 66 5.25 9.68 7.28
C GLU A 66 5.06 9.23 8.74
N ASP A 67 6.12 9.28 9.54
CA ASP A 67 6.03 9.00 10.98
C ASP A 67 5.35 10.13 11.77
N THR A 68 5.29 11.32 11.18
CA THR A 68 4.49 12.44 11.69
C THR A 68 3.21 12.60 10.89
N LEU A 69 2.10 12.86 11.59
CA LEU A 69 0.80 13.13 10.96
C LEU A 69 0.71 14.55 10.35
N ARG A 70 1.84 15.26 10.20
CA ARG A 70 1.85 16.63 9.63
C ARG A 70 1.48 16.64 8.16
N SER A 71 1.82 15.59 7.43
CA SER A 71 1.46 15.40 6.01
C SER A 71 0.15 14.66 5.83
N TYR A 72 -0.53 14.29 6.93
CA TYR A 72 -1.77 13.52 6.85
C TYR A 72 -2.83 14.36 6.12
N PRO A 73 -3.60 13.77 5.18
CA PRO A 73 -4.52 14.54 4.36
C PRO A 73 -5.58 15.25 5.20
N THR A 74 -5.86 16.51 4.82
CA THR A 74 -6.96 17.31 5.39
C THR A 74 -8.14 17.44 4.43
N ASP A 75 -7.89 17.13 3.16
CA ASP A 75 -8.90 17.01 2.11
C ASP A 75 -9.36 15.54 2.02
N LEU A 76 -10.66 15.35 1.80
CA LEU A 76 -11.24 14.02 1.58
C LEU A 76 -10.91 13.49 0.19
N ASP A 77 -10.56 14.36 -0.75
CA ASP A 77 -10.42 14.03 -2.16
C ASP A 77 -8.96 13.83 -2.59
N GLU A 78 -7.97 14.48 -1.96
CA GLU A 78 -6.56 14.34 -2.37
C GLU A 78 -5.61 14.08 -1.19
N ALA A 79 -4.61 13.24 -1.46
CA ALA A 79 -3.55 12.90 -0.52
C ALA A 79 -2.20 13.51 -0.92
N THR A 80 -1.22 12.72 -1.35
CA THR A 80 0.12 13.25 -1.70
C THR A 80 0.18 13.63 -3.17
N VAL A 81 0.31 14.94 -3.42
CA VAL A 81 0.51 15.52 -4.74
C VAL A 81 2.02 15.65 -5.02
N PRO A 82 2.56 15.06 -6.11
CA PRO A 82 3.95 15.25 -6.52
C PRO A 82 4.19 16.70 -7.00
N PRO A 83 5.46 17.19 -6.99
CA PRO A 83 6.67 16.45 -6.65
C PRO A 83 6.89 16.34 -5.13
N VAL A 84 7.23 15.14 -4.69
CA VAL A 84 7.80 14.90 -3.37
C VAL A 84 9.18 15.55 -3.29
N SER A 85 9.52 16.10 -2.12
CA SER A 85 10.82 16.74 -1.87
C SER A 85 11.99 15.79 -2.21
N SER A 86 13.01 16.29 -2.92
CA SER A 86 14.22 15.51 -3.26
C SER A 86 15.00 15.00 -2.04
N ASN A 87 14.83 15.68 -0.90
CA ASN A 87 15.46 15.33 0.37
C ASN A 87 14.59 14.41 1.23
N TRP A 88 13.39 14.05 0.76
CA TRP A 88 12.52 13.13 1.46
C TRP A 88 13.20 11.77 1.65
N ARG A 89 13.01 11.17 2.83
CA ARG A 89 13.50 9.85 3.18
C ARG A 89 12.40 9.13 3.91
N SER A 90 12.17 7.87 3.55
CA SER A 90 11.13 7.08 4.21
C SER A 90 11.48 6.87 5.68
N PRO A 91 10.59 7.25 6.62
CA PRO A 91 10.76 6.89 8.02
C PRO A 91 10.51 5.39 8.26
N PHE A 92 9.96 4.69 7.26
CA PHE A 92 9.69 3.25 7.30
C PHE A 92 10.71 2.41 6.53
N ALA A 93 11.81 3.01 6.08
CA ALA A 93 12.91 2.27 5.45
C ALA A 93 13.45 1.17 6.39
N GLY A 94 13.54 -0.06 5.88
CA GLY A 94 13.95 -1.25 6.64
C GLY A 94 12.85 -1.84 7.54
N LYS A 95 11.63 -1.28 7.52
CA LYS A 95 10.49 -1.79 8.28
C LYS A 95 9.73 -2.88 7.54
N THR A 96 9.01 -3.69 8.31
CA THR A 96 8.15 -4.75 7.79
C THR A 96 6.74 -4.24 7.46
N ILE A 97 5.99 -5.02 6.67
CA ILE A 97 4.57 -4.77 6.40
C ILE A 97 3.74 -4.83 7.70
N GLU A 98 4.12 -5.69 8.65
CA GLU A 98 3.45 -5.77 9.96
C GLU A 98 3.69 -4.49 10.78
N GLU A 99 4.92 -3.95 10.78
CA GLU A 99 5.20 -2.66 11.41
C GLU A 99 4.43 -1.50 10.74
N ALA A 100 4.25 -1.53 9.41
CA ALA A 100 3.43 -0.56 8.70
C ALA A 100 1.96 -0.62 9.12
N PHE A 101 1.36 -1.82 9.21
CA PHE A 101 -0.01 -1.96 9.73
C PHE A 101 -0.11 -1.62 11.22
N THR A 102 0.92 -1.89 12.01
CA THR A 102 0.96 -1.48 13.41
C THR A 102 0.87 0.04 13.51
N PHE A 103 1.65 0.77 12.70
CA PHE A 103 1.55 2.22 12.61
C PHE A 103 0.15 2.68 12.21
N MET A 104 -0.44 2.09 11.16
CA MET A 104 -1.81 2.41 10.72
C MET A 104 -2.85 2.19 11.83
N SER A 105 -2.68 1.15 12.67
CA SER A 105 -3.56 0.90 13.81
C SER A 105 -3.46 1.97 14.90
N CYS A 106 -2.33 2.67 14.98
CA CYS A 106 -2.08 3.73 15.97
C CYS A 106 -2.49 5.12 15.49
N ILE A 107 -2.81 5.31 14.20
CA ILE A 107 -3.29 6.61 13.71
C ILE A 107 -4.60 6.95 14.46
N PRO A 108 -4.78 8.17 14.99
CA PRO A 108 -6.03 8.59 15.60
C PRO A 108 -7.23 8.44 14.66
N THR A 109 -8.39 8.07 15.19
CA THR A 109 -9.62 7.80 14.40
C THR A 109 -10.60 8.98 14.40
N ASP A 110 -10.26 10.07 15.07
CA ASP A 110 -11.07 11.28 15.27
C ASP A 110 -10.76 12.39 14.24
N PHE A 111 -10.04 12.06 13.17
CA PHE A 111 -9.81 12.98 12.06
C PHE A 111 -11.05 13.16 11.21
N TYR A 112 -11.13 14.33 10.56
CA TYR A 112 -12.11 14.59 9.50
C TYR A 112 -11.92 13.64 8.31
N VAL A 113 -10.67 13.31 7.98
CA VAL A 113 -10.29 12.36 6.93
C VAL A 113 -9.88 11.03 7.56
N THR A 114 -10.69 9.99 7.33
CA THR A 114 -10.40 8.64 7.81
C THR A 114 -9.70 7.83 6.71
N MET A 115 -8.39 7.67 6.77
CA MET A 115 -7.63 6.85 5.82
C MET A 115 -8.11 5.40 5.82
N ASN A 116 -8.08 4.71 4.68
CA ASN A 116 -8.27 3.27 4.63
C ASN A 116 -7.15 2.55 5.42
N ARG A 117 -7.53 1.79 6.44
CA ARG A 117 -6.58 1.04 7.29
C ARG A 117 -6.57 -0.45 6.96
N THR A 118 -7.61 -0.90 6.27
CA THR A 118 -7.74 -2.27 5.79
C THR A 118 -6.69 -2.58 4.73
N TYR A 119 -6.36 -1.60 3.88
CA TYR A 119 -5.43 -1.72 2.79
C TYR A 119 -4.29 -0.71 2.88
N ILE A 120 -3.09 -1.16 2.54
CA ILE A 120 -1.94 -0.30 2.30
C ILE A 120 -1.26 -0.70 0.98
N VAL A 121 -0.56 0.24 0.37
CA VAL A 121 0.27 0.00 -0.82
C VAL A 121 1.74 0.06 -0.43
N VAL A 122 2.53 -0.87 -0.94
CA VAL A 122 3.99 -0.88 -0.78
C VAL A 122 4.64 -0.83 -2.15
N LEU A 123 5.52 0.14 -2.35
CA LEU A 123 6.33 0.22 -3.56
C LEU A 123 7.57 -0.68 -3.41
N ASP A 124 7.57 -1.80 -4.13
CA ASP A 124 8.70 -2.74 -4.17
C ASP A 124 9.57 -2.44 -5.39
N ARG A 125 10.87 -2.20 -5.15
CA ARG A 125 11.79 -1.73 -6.18
C ARG A 125 11.87 -2.67 -7.38
N ASP A 126 12.27 -3.92 -7.15
CA ASP A 126 12.54 -4.82 -8.28
C ASP A 126 11.24 -5.20 -8.99
N LEU A 127 10.09 -5.30 -8.30
CA LEU A 127 8.80 -5.50 -8.95
C LEU A 127 8.39 -4.29 -9.81
N TYR A 128 8.63 -3.08 -9.31
CA TYR A 128 8.28 -1.87 -10.04
C TYR A 128 9.19 -1.67 -11.26
N GLU A 129 10.51 -1.79 -11.09
CA GLU A 129 11.47 -1.64 -12.20
C GLU A 129 11.29 -2.73 -13.27
N SER A 130 11.08 -3.99 -12.86
CA SER A 130 11.01 -5.10 -13.82
C SER A 130 9.65 -5.27 -14.49
N ARG A 131 8.56 -4.88 -13.82
CA ARG A 131 7.19 -5.17 -14.28
C ARG A 131 6.22 -4.01 -14.19
N GLY A 132 6.60 -2.89 -13.56
CA GLY A 132 5.69 -1.78 -13.26
C GLY A 132 4.63 -2.16 -12.22
N TRP A 133 4.97 -3.06 -11.29
CA TRP A 133 4.05 -3.56 -10.27
C TRP A 133 4.39 -3.03 -8.88
N VAL A 134 3.37 -2.96 -8.03
CA VAL A 134 3.45 -2.65 -6.61
C VAL A 134 2.90 -3.83 -5.81
N VAL A 135 3.04 -3.79 -4.50
CA VAL A 135 2.43 -4.78 -3.60
C VAL A 135 1.25 -4.13 -2.90
N VAL A 136 0.06 -4.70 -3.07
CA VAL A 136 -1.11 -4.32 -2.26
C VAL A 136 -1.17 -5.28 -1.08
N CYS A 137 -1.34 -4.72 0.10
CA CYS A 137 -1.43 -5.46 1.35
C CYS A 137 -2.81 -5.21 1.96
N LYS A 138 -3.41 -6.28 2.49
CA LYS A 138 -4.68 -6.23 3.21
C LYS A 138 -4.51 -6.84 4.60
N ILE A 139 -5.10 -6.22 5.61
CA ILE A 139 -5.36 -6.86 6.91
C ILE A 139 -6.85 -7.15 7.06
N ASP A 140 -7.23 -8.24 7.73
CA ASP A 140 -8.62 -8.49 8.14
C ASP A 140 -8.87 -8.17 9.61
N GLU A 141 -10.12 -8.31 10.06
CA GLU A 141 -10.56 -7.96 11.42
C GLU A 141 -9.86 -8.83 12.48
N GLU A 142 -9.51 -10.05 12.09
CA GLU A 142 -8.77 -11.01 12.89
C GLU A 142 -7.28 -10.67 13.02
N GLY A 143 -6.78 -9.72 12.24
CA GLY A 143 -5.37 -9.29 12.23
C GLY A 143 -4.50 -10.08 11.25
N THR A 144 -5.10 -10.76 10.28
CA THR A 144 -4.38 -11.56 9.28
C THR A 144 -4.00 -10.70 8.09
N ILE A 145 -2.70 -10.62 7.82
CA ILE A 145 -2.16 -9.90 6.67
C ILE A 145 -2.08 -10.82 5.46
N THR A 146 -2.61 -10.38 4.33
CA THR A 146 -2.42 -10.98 3.01
C THR A 146 -1.84 -9.94 2.05
N THR A 147 -1.04 -10.39 1.09
CA THR A 147 -0.37 -9.49 0.14
C THR A 147 -0.44 -10.07 -1.25
N ALA A 148 -0.48 -9.22 -2.26
CA ALA A 148 -0.32 -9.67 -3.64
C ALA A 148 0.17 -8.57 -4.59
N PRO A 149 0.90 -8.94 -5.68
CA PRO A 149 1.45 -7.98 -6.64
C PRO A 149 0.41 -7.44 -7.64
N CYS A 150 0.26 -6.12 -7.71
CA CYS A 150 -0.70 -5.44 -8.56
C CYS A 150 0.02 -4.54 -9.57
N ALA A 151 -0.51 -4.40 -10.79
CA ALA A 151 -0.01 -3.38 -11.69
C ALA A 151 -0.19 -1.99 -11.05
N ALA A 152 0.85 -1.14 -11.12
CA ALA A 152 0.86 0.15 -10.42
C ALA A 152 -0.39 1.00 -10.69
N ARG A 153 -0.81 1.14 -11.95
CA ARG A 153 -2.02 1.87 -12.35
C ARG A 153 -3.31 1.36 -11.68
N ASN A 154 -3.35 0.10 -11.28
CA ASN A 154 -4.54 -0.56 -10.75
C ASN A 154 -4.58 -0.59 -9.20
N ALA A 155 -3.57 -0.06 -8.51
CA ALA A 155 -3.44 -0.17 -7.06
C ALA A 155 -4.69 0.32 -6.29
N MET A 156 -5.40 1.31 -6.83
CA MET A 156 -6.56 1.92 -6.18
C MET A 156 -7.89 1.20 -6.41
N LEU A 157 -7.99 0.29 -7.39
CA LEU A 157 -9.25 -0.39 -7.73
C LEU A 157 -9.83 -1.23 -6.57
N HIS A 158 -8.99 -1.66 -5.62
CA HIS A 158 -9.37 -2.50 -4.47
C HIS A 158 -9.62 -1.70 -3.20
N ILE A 159 -8.98 -0.54 -3.10
CA ILE A 159 -9.06 0.37 -1.96
C ILE A 159 -10.35 1.16 -2.03
N ASN A 160 -10.81 1.45 -3.25
CA ASN A 160 -12.17 1.89 -3.50
C ASN A 160 -13.12 0.73 -3.23
N SER A 161 -13.98 0.91 -2.23
CA SER A 161 -14.90 -0.05 -1.57
C SER A 161 -15.78 -0.94 -2.47
N LEU A 162 -15.71 -0.81 -3.80
CA LEU A 162 -16.49 -1.58 -4.75
C LEU A 162 -15.89 -2.96 -5.06
N SER A 163 -14.61 -3.21 -4.74
CA SER A 163 -13.91 -4.43 -5.19
C SER A 163 -13.30 -5.28 -4.07
N TRP A 164 -13.57 -4.99 -2.80
CA TRP A 164 -12.99 -5.75 -1.66
C TRP A 164 -13.35 -7.25 -1.70
N HIS A 165 -14.56 -7.57 -2.18
CA HIS A 165 -15.05 -8.95 -2.31
C HIS A 165 -14.30 -9.74 -3.40
N LEU A 166 -13.53 -9.07 -4.26
CA LEU A 166 -12.70 -9.71 -5.28
C LEU A 166 -11.32 -10.13 -4.75
N TRP A 167 -10.96 -9.73 -3.54
CA TRP A 167 -9.66 -10.05 -2.94
C TRP A 167 -9.36 -11.56 -2.90
N PRO A 168 -10.28 -12.45 -2.49
CA PRO A 168 -10.03 -13.89 -2.52
C PRO A 168 -9.74 -14.43 -3.93
N ASN A 169 -10.53 -13.99 -4.92
CA ASN A 169 -10.35 -14.41 -6.32
C ASN A 169 -8.99 -13.97 -6.87
N TYR A 170 -8.51 -12.81 -6.43
CA TYR A 170 -7.22 -12.29 -6.82
C TYR A 170 -6.06 -13.05 -6.18
N LEU A 171 -6.14 -13.35 -4.87
CA LEU A 171 -5.17 -14.23 -4.21
C LEU A 171 -5.11 -15.60 -4.89
N GLU A 172 -6.27 -16.14 -5.27
CA GLU A 172 -6.37 -17.40 -6.01
C GLU A 172 -5.73 -17.32 -7.40
N ARG A 173 -6.06 -16.31 -8.21
CA ARG A 173 -5.43 -16.12 -9.54
C ARG A 173 -3.92 -15.93 -9.44
N TRP A 174 -3.44 -15.16 -8.48
CA TRP A 174 -2.00 -15.01 -8.29
C TRP A 174 -1.36 -16.37 -7.94
N ARG A 175 -1.93 -17.10 -6.99
CA ARG A 175 -1.43 -18.41 -6.54
C ARG A 175 -1.42 -19.45 -7.67
N ASN A 176 -2.46 -19.45 -8.50
CA ASN A 176 -2.65 -20.47 -9.52
C ASN A 176 -1.96 -20.12 -10.85
N GLU A 177 -1.88 -18.84 -11.21
CA GLU A 177 -1.42 -18.40 -12.54
C GLU A 177 -0.15 -17.55 -12.50
N GLY A 178 0.29 -17.04 -11.34
CA GLY A 178 1.39 -16.08 -11.23
C GLY A 178 1.13 -14.77 -11.97
N LYS A 179 -0.14 -14.48 -12.28
CA LYS A 179 -0.56 -13.27 -13.01
C LYS A 179 -1.04 -12.23 -12.01
N PRO A 180 -0.55 -10.98 -12.13
CA PRO A 180 -1.04 -9.90 -11.31
C PRO A 180 -2.45 -9.52 -11.79
N PHE A 181 -3.04 -8.57 -11.10
CA PHE A 181 -4.24 -7.93 -11.60
C PHE A 181 -3.89 -7.04 -12.82
N LEU A 182 -4.20 -7.54 -14.02
CA LEU A 182 -4.22 -6.77 -15.26
C LEU A 182 -5.69 -6.53 -15.59
N ARG A 183 -6.12 -5.28 -15.53
CA ARG A 183 -7.22 -4.84 -16.38
C ARG A 183 -6.64 -4.49 -17.74
#